data_AF-A0A850QWA3-F1
#
_entry.id   AF-A0A850QWA3-F1
#
_cell.length_a   1.000
_cell.length_b   1.000
_cell.length_c   1.000
_cell.angle_alpha   90.00
_cell.angle_beta   90.00
_cell.angle_gamma   90.00
#
_symmetry.space_group_name_H-M   'P 1'
#
loop_
_entity.id
_entity.type
_entity.pdbx_description
1 polymer ?
#
loop_
_entity_poly.entity_id
_entity_poly.type
_entity_poly.pdbx_seq_one_letter_code
_entity_poly.pdbx_strand_id
1 'polypeptide(L)'
;NAVLAQVNQYKSEYSDNKIMRSEQEILEPLNTIREATLEFGFFRDKPKYVSDMGLYQGHVIGPKVEETYLSLLEFRYLPSLMKQLAVDLSQANSEEEELETLRVFRMLTDKGGRQDKVVTNYFAQVWQQAFPNNVKTQEQLMEHLNYALMHTDLQGLRRDGNQDAIRVMRPYDHLIQQTQEALGSVSIAERVYRNLKQSANAALGAPLDLKTAVGPVFDLVFEQRVSNGQALDIPQLLTQKGFNSYFLPQSESVSELALVDSWVLGQTTVAQFSLEDKQVLRQKIRDLYVADYTNTWRSAINDVDVKYFADINEAVSVFSQFMGPQQPMNRLLNTVEKNTQLFPNLPQDDKARLALMESSQYKVAAMIALPFADIDGLLAQKDQQPAYISEVMSAMQQVYSYLKAIQDAP
;
A
#
# COMPACT_ATOMS: atom_id res chain seq x y z
N ASN A 1 30.33 -8.06 -13.12
CA ASN A 1 29.21 -7.24 -12.63
C ASN A 1 29.38 -5.77 -13.02
N ALA A 2 28.96 -5.40 -14.23
CA ALA A 2 29.01 -4.03 -14.72
C ALA A 2 28.12 -3.08 -13.89
N VAL A 3 27.00 -3.59 -13.37
CA VAL A 3 26.07 -2.85 -12.49
C VAL A 3 26.75 -2.45 -11.18
N LEU A 4 27.44 -3.37 -10.49
CA LEU A 4 28.16 -3.05 -9.25
C LEU A 4 29.31 -2.05 -9.48
N ALA A 5 29.96 -2.11 -10.65
CA ALA A 5 31.00 -1.14 -11.00
C ALA A 5 30.41 0.27 -11.24
N GLN A 6 29.26 0.36 -11.92
CA GLN A 6 28.53 1.62 -12.11
C GLN A 6 28.00 2.18 -10.79
N VAL A 7 27.42 1.34 -9.92
CA VAL A 7 26.97 1.76 -8.57
C VAL A 7 28.13 2.25 -7.72
N ASN A 8 29.29 1.59 -7.75
CA ASN A 8 30.47 2.02 -6.98
C ASN A 8 31.11 3.30 -7.54
N GLN A 9 31.13 3.47 -8.87
CA GLN A 9 31.55 4.72 -9.50
C GLN A 9 30.61 5.86 -9.12
N TYR A 10 29.30 5.61 -9.14
CA TYR A 10 28.27 6.55 -8.71
C TYR A 10 28.47 6.94 -7.23
N LYS A 11 28.64 5.97 -6.32
CA LYS A 11 28.94 6.24 -4.89
C LYS A 11 30.22 7.06 -4.68
N SER A 12 31.27 6.85 -5.48
CA SER A 12 32.53 7.61 -5.38
C SER A 12 32.42 9.04 -5.92
N GLU A 13 31.66 9.25 -6.99
CA GLU A 13 31.51 10.57 -7.62
C GLU A 13 30.46 11.44 -6.91
N TYR A 14 29.60 10.80 -6.09
CA TYR A 14 28.42 11.35 -5.44
C TYR A 14 28.38 11.06 -3.93
N SER A 15 29.50 11.13 -3.21
CA SER A 15 29.48 10.90 -1.74
C SER A 15 28.69 11.98 -0.98
N ASP A 16 27.95 11.59 0.05
CA ASP A 16 27.05 12.45 0.83
C ASP A 16 27.73 13.75 1.32
N ASN A 17 28.95 13.64 1.85
CA ASN A 17 29.73 14.81 2.29
C ASN A 17 30.01 15.82 1.17
N LYS A 18 30.18 15.36 -0.07
CA LYS A 18 30.43 16.23 -1.23
C LYS A 18 29.14 16.87 -1.71
N ILE A 19 28.02 16.16 -1.62
CA ILE A 19 26.70 16.67 -1.99
C ILE A 19 26.24 17.73 -0.99
N MET A 20 26.32 17.46 0.31
CA MET A 20 25.94 18.41 1.37
C MET A 20 26.76 19.71 1.31
N ARG A 21 28.07 19.61 1.02
CA ARG A 21 28.91 20.81 0.78
C ARG A 21 28.44 21.58 -0.44
N SER A 22 28.09 20.90 -1.54
CA SER A 22 27.60 21.57 -2.74
C SER A 22 26.25 22.28 -2.53
N GLU A 23 25.34 21.71 -1.74
CA GLU A 23 24.05 22.35 -1.40
C GLU A 23 24.27 23.61 -0.57
N GLN A 24 25.17 23.56 0.41
CA GLN A 24 25.52 24.72 1.24
C GLN A 24 26.25 25.81 0.43
N GLU A 25 27.16 25.45 -0.48
CA GLU A 25 27.86 26.39 -1.36
C GLU A 25 26.94 27.09 -2.37
N ILE A 26 25.82 26.47 -2.73
CA ILE A 26 24.81 27.03 -3.66
C ILE A 26 23.94 28.10 -2.99
N LEU A 27 23.82 28.10 -1.66
CA LEU A 27 22.96 29.04 -0.93
C LEU A 27 23.40 30.49 -1.07
N GLU A 28 24.70 30.80 -1.05
CA GLU A 28 25.14 32.20 -1.13
C GLU A 28 24.75 32.84 -2.47
N PRO A 29 25.05 32.23 -3.64
CA PRO A 29 24.57 32.75 -4.92
C PRO A 29 23.04 32.82 -5.03
N LEU A 30 22.31 31.82 -4.51
CA LEU A 30 20.85 31.82 -4.53
C LEU A 30 20.25 32.95 -3.67
N ASN A 31 20.78 33.15 -2.47
CA ASN A 31 20.35 34.21 -1.56
C ASN A 31 20.63 35.59 -2.18
N THR A 32 21.83 35.81 -2.75
CA THR A 32 22.18 37.10 -3.38
C THR A 32 21.25 37.44 -4.53
N ILE A 33 20.96 36.49 -5.43
CA ILE A 33 20.07 36.74 -6.58
C ILE A 33 18.60 36.88 -6.11
N ARG A 34 18.19 36.15 -5.07
CA ARG A 34 16.86 36.28 -4.47
C ARG A 34 16.66 37.64 -3.80
N GLU A 35 17.64 38.10 -3.03
CA GLU A 35 17.65 39.43 -2.42
C GLU A 35 17.57 40.51 -3.51
N ALA A 36 18.34 40.36 -4.60
CA ALA A 36 18.23 41.25 -5.75
C ALA A 36 16.82 41.25 -6.37
N THR A 37 16.16 40.09 -6.50
CA THR A 37 14.76 40.04 -6.99
C THR A 37 13.79 40.75 -6.04
N LEU A 38 14.01 40.68 -4.73
CA LEU A 38 13.18 41.34 -3.71
C LEU A 38 13.42 42.86 -3.63
N GLU A 39 14.66 43.33 -3.83
CA GLU A 39 15.02 44.76 -3.84
C GLU A 39 14.33 45.53 -4.99
N PHE A 40 14.11 44.90 -6.14
CA PHE A 40 13.37 45.51 -7.24
C PHE A 40 11.84 45.49 -7.03
N GLY A 41 11.36 44.90 -5.94
CA GLY A 41 9.96 44.78 -5.54
C GLY A 41 9.16 43.83 -6.43
N PHE A 42 8.02 43.33 -5.94
CA PHE A 42 7.05 42.57 -6.75
C PHE A 42 6.56 43.42 -7.91
N PHE A 43 7.31 43.44 -9.02
CA PHE A 43 6.96 44.17 -10.25
C PHE A 43 5.58 43.72 -10.77
N ARG A 44 5.16 42.51 -10.39
CA ARG A 44 3.83 41.92 -10.63
C ARG A 44 2.67 42.70 -9.97
N ASP A 45 2.89 43.31 -8.81
CA ASP A 45 1.83 43.96 -8.02
C ASP A 45 1.74 45.48 -8.24
N LYS A 46 2.64 46.06 -9.06
CA LYS A 46 2.68 47.50 -9.32
C LYS A 46 1.93 47.84 -10.62
N PRO A 47 0.96 48.79 -10.60
CA PRO A 47 0.25 49.21 -11.80
C PRO A 47 1.21 49.76 -12.85
N LYS A 48 1.17 49.20 -14.08
CA LYS A 48 2.04 49.59 -15.21
C LYS A 48 2.11 51.11 -15.44
N TYR A 49 1.01 51.81 -15.18
CA TYR A 49 0.85 53.24 -15.46
C TYR A 49 1.48 54.19 -14.43
N VAL A 50 1.85 53.71 -13.23
CA VAL A 50 2.55 54.54 -12.23
C VAL A 50 4.07 54.52 -12.45
N SER A 51 4.56 53.60 -13.30
CA SER A 51 5.99 53.44 -13.65
C SER A 51 6.49 54.42 -14.71
N ASP A 52 5.60 55.15 -15.39
CA ASP A 52 5.92 56.01 -16.54
C ASP A 52 6.59 57.35 -16.18
N MET A 53 6.83 57.64 -14.90
CA MET A 53 7.67 58.78 -14.45
C MET A 53 9.18 58.45 -14.42
N GLY A 54 9.62 57.41 -15.15
CA GLY A 54 11.04 57.19 -15.50
C GLY A 54 12.00 56.81 -14.36
N LEU A 55 11.54 56.72 -13.11
CA LEU A 55 12.37 56.43 -11.93
C LEU A 55 12.30 54.97 -11.45
N TYR A 56 11.36 54.16 -11.96
CA TYR A 56 11.21 52.75 -11.58
C TYR A 56 11.56 51.81 -12.73
N GLN A 57 12.77 51.23 -12.69
CA GLN A 57 13.23 50.24 -13.69
C GLN A 57 12.82 48.79 -13.34
N GLY A 58 12.04 48.58 -12.27
CA GLY A 58 11.69 47.24 -11.77
C GLY A 58 10.90 46.38 -12.76
N HIS A 59 10.14 46.97 -13.69
CA HIS A 59 9.44 46.23 -14.75
C HIS A 59 10.33 45.75 -15.90
N VAL A 60 11.55 46.29 -16.03
CA VAL A 60 12.53 45.88 -17.06
C VAL A 60 13.59 44.96 -16.45
N ILE A 61 14.08 45.30 -15.26
CA ILE A 61 15.13 44.55 -14.56
C ILE A 61 14.55 43.33 -13.84
N GLY A 62 13.37 43.46 -13.22
CA GLY A 62 12.73 42.41 -12.43
C GLY A 62 12.59 41.07 -13.16
N PRO A 63 12.02 41.03 -14.38
CA PRO A 63 11.91 39.80 -15.17
C PRO A 63 13.26 39.16 -15.50
N LYS A 64 14.32 39.96 -15.72
CA LYS A 64 15.66 39.44 -16.05
C LYS A 64 16.36 38.85 -14.83
N VAL A 65 16.17 39.45 -13.65
CA VAL A 65 16.68 38.92 -12.38
C VAL A 65 15.90 37.66 -11.97
N GLU A 66 14.57 37.63 -12.17
CA GLU A 66 13.75 36.42 -11.94
C GLU A 66 14.16 35.28 -12.89
N GLU A 67 14.39 35.56 -14.18
CA GLU A 67 14.89 34.56 -15.13
C GLU A 67 16.27 34.01 -14.71
N THR A 68 17.15 34.86 -14.23
CA THR A 68 18.48 34.45 -13.73
C THR A 68 18.35 33.58 -12.47
N TYR A 69 17.45 33.94 -11.56
CA TYR A 69 17.16 33.15 -10.37
C TYR A 69 16.58 31.78 -10.73
N LEU A 70 15.59 31.73 -11.62
CA LEU A 70 15.00 30.48 -12.11
C LEU A 70 16.04 29.60 -12.81
N SER A 71 16.91 30.19 -13.64
CA SER A 71 18.01 29.46 -14.28
C SER A 71 18.99 28.86 -13.25
N LEU A 72 19.28 29.58 -12.16
CA LEU A 72 20.13 29.07 -11.09
C LEU A 72 19.45 27.93 -10.32
N LEU A 73 18.13 28.05 -10.10
CA LEU A 73 17.34 26.99 -9.50
C LEU A 73 17.31 25.74 -10.40
N GLU A 74 16.98 25.89 -11.68
CA GLU A 74 16.80 24.80 -12.63
C GLU A 74 18.10 24.05 -12.95
N PHE A 75 19.21 24.77 -13.13
CA PHE A 75 20.43 24.18 -13.69
C PHE A 75 21.58 24.07 -12.68
N ARG A 76 21.36 24.46 -11.41
CA ARG A 76 22.35 24.27 -10.35
C ARG A 76 21.77 23.72 -9.06
N TYR A 77 20.68 24.29 -8.55
CA TYR A 77 20.05 23.83 -7.31
C TYR A 77 19.29 22.51 -7.48
N LEU A 78 18.34 22.41 -8.41
CA LEU A 78 17.62 21.16 -8.66
C LEU A 78 18.56 20.01 -9.04
N PRO A 79 19.62 20.21 -9.85
CA PRO A 79 20.60 19.16 -10.10
C PRO A 79 21.34 18.67 -8.85
N SER A 80 21.60 19.51 -7.84
CA SER A 80 22.18 19.02 -6.57
C SER A 80 21.20 18.14 -5.80
N LEU A 81 19.91 18.50 -5.82
CA LEU A 81 18.86 17.69 -5.20
C LEU A 81 18.63 16.37 -5.96
N MET A 82 18.62 16.40 -7.29
CA MET A 82 18.57 15.21 -8.15
C MET A 82 19.78 14.29 -7.88
N LYS A 83 20.95 14.89 -7.65
CA LYS A 83 22.18 14.19 -7.28
C LYS A 83 21.99 13.38 -6.00
N GLN A 84 21.48 14.01 -4.95
CA GLN A 84 21.17 13.38 -3.66
C GLN A 84 20.16 12.25 -3.83
N LEU A 85 19.02 12.52 -4.47
CA LEU A 85 17.96 11.53 -4.67
C LEU A 85 18.43 10.29 -5.44
N ALA A 86 19.30 10.47 -6.43
CA ALA A 86 19.83 9.34 -7.18
C ALA A 86 20.85 8.52 -6.36
N VAL A 87 21.54 9.13 -5.38
CA VAL A 87 22.34 8.38 -4.39
C VAL A 87 21.43 7.59 -3.47
N ASP A 88 20.43 8.24 -2.90
CA ASP A 88 19.45 7.62 -2.01
C ASP A 88 18.76 6.44 -2.72
N LEU A 89 18.37 6.63 -3.99
CA LEU A 89 17.74 5.59 -4.81
C LEU A 89 18.68 4.39 -5.04
N SER A 90 19.98 4.63 -5.20
CA SER A 90 20.98 3.57 -5.36
C SER A 90 21.36 2.86 -4.05
N GLN A 91 20.99 3.43 -2.90
CA GLN A 91 21.29 2.92 -1.56
C GLN A 91 20.06 2.38 -0.83
N ALA A 92 18.88 2.53 -1.41
CA ALA A 92 17.63 2.03 -0.85
C ALA A 92 17.72 0.53 -0.51
N ASN A 93 17.21 0.17 0.66
CA ASN A 93 17.29 -1.19 1.21
C ASN A 93 16.00 -1.98 0.98
N SER A 94 14.99 -1.37 0.36
CA SER A 94 13.68 -1.98 0.09
C SER A 94 13.01 -1.37 -1.15
N GLU A 95 12.12 -2.14 -1.79
CA GLU A 95 11.27 -1.64 -2.89
C GLU A 95 10.41 -0.42 -2.50
N GLU A 96 10.05 -0.30 -1.22
CA GLU A 96 9.27 0.81 -0.70
C GLU A 96 10.11 2.10 -0.69
N GLU A 97 11.32 2.03 -0.15
CA GLU A 97 12.28 3.14 -0.14
C GLU A 97 12.71 3.55 -1.56
N GLU A 98 12.88 2.58 -2.46
CA GLU A 98 13.12 2.84 -3.89
C GLU A 98 11.96 3.62 -4.52
N LEU A 99 10.72 3.20 -4.29
CA LEU A 99 9.54 3.86 -4.85
C LEU A 99 9.34 5.26 -4.28
N GLU A 100 9.53 5.45 -2.97
CA GLU A 100 9.43 6.76 -2.34
C GLU A 100 10.46 7.74 -2.89
N THR A 101 11.72 7.31 -2.99
CA THR A 101 12.79 8.14 -3.54
C THR A 101 12.57 8.45 -5.02
N LEU A 102 12.16 7.45 -5.81
CA LEU A 102 11.80 7.64 -7.22
C LEU A 102 10.64 8.63 -7.38
N ARG A 103 9.62 8.54 -6.52
CA ARG A 103 8.49 9.47 -6.49
C ARG A 103 8.97 10.90 -6.28
N VAL A 104 9.84 11.13 -5.29
CA VAL A 104 10.40 12.47 -5.04
C VAL A 104 11.22 12.95 -6.23
N PHE A 105 12.04 12.11 -6.85
CA PHE A 105 12.80 12.46 -8.06
C PHE A 105 11.89 12.89 -9.22
N ARG A 106 10.83 12.13 -9.48
CA ARG A 106 9.86 12.43 -10.55
C ARG A 106 9.10 13.72 -10.24
N MET A 107 8.63 13.91 -9.01
CA MET A 107 7.91 15.12 -8.60
C MET A 107 8.80 16.38 -8.57
N LEU A 108 10.09 16.24 -8.26
CA LEU A 108 11.06 17.33 -8.32
C LEU A 108 11.23 17.82 -9.77
N THR A 109 11.37 16.88 -10.71
CA THR A 109 11.73 17.18 -12.10
C THR A 109 10.56 17.46 -13.04
N ASP A 110 9.39 16.87 -12.80
CA ASP A 110 8.22 16.95 -13.66
C ASP A 110 7.01 17.54 -12.91
N LYS A 111 6.54 18.70 -13.39
CA LYS A 111 5.42 19.42 -12.77
C LYS A 111 4.08 18.68 -12.91
N GLY A 112 3.94 17.78 -13.90
CA GLY A 112 2.66 17.15 -14.25
C GLY A 112 2.01 16.31 -13.13
N GLY A 113 2.82 15.65 -12.30
CA GLY A 113 2.40 14.83 -11.16
C GLY A 113 2.93 15.30 -9.81
N ARG A 114 3.41 16.53 -9.74
CA ARG A 114 4.07 17.09 -8.56
C ARG A 114 3.09 17.27 -7.40
N GLN A 115 3.46 16.71 -6.25
CA GLN A 115 2.83 17.01 -4.96
C GLN A 115 3.88 17.63 -4.04
N ASP A 116 3.88 18.96 -3.93
CA ASP A 116 4.97 19.72 -3.28
C ASP A 116 5.30 19.22 -1.88
N LYS A 117 4.28 18.86 -1.09
CA LYS A 117 4.45 18.34 0.28
C LYS A 117 5.28 17.05 0.35
N VAL A 118 5.19 16.18 -0.66
CA VAL A 118 5.97 14.94 -0.71
C VAL A 118 7.45 15.29 -0.85
N VAL A 119 7.76 16.20 -1.76
CA VAL A 119 9.14 16.63 -2.02
C VAL A 119 9.72 17.41 -0.85
N THR A 120 8.96 18.35 -0.29
CA THR A 120 9.43 19.17 0.83
C THR A 120 9.58 18.37 2.12
N ASN A 121 8.69 17.42 2.42
CA ASN A 121 8.84 16.56 3.59
C ASN A 121 10.08 15.67 3.50
N TYR A 122 10.38 15.13 2.30
CA TYR A 122 11.60 14.35 2.08
C TYR A 122 12.85 15.17 2.37
N PHE A 123 12.98 16.34 1.73
CA PHE A 123 14.16 17.19 1.92
C PHE A 123 14.25 17.81 3.31
N ALA A 124 13.13 18.04 3.99
CA ALA A 124 13.14 18.45 5.40
C ALA A 124 13.85 17.40 6.28
N GLN A 125 13.60 16.11 6.05
CA GLN A 125 14.28 15.03 6.79
C GLN A 125 15.76 14.95 6.43
N VAL A 126 16.09 15.03 5.14
CA VAL A 126 17.49 15.04 4.65
C VAL A 126 18.28 16.18 5.29
N TRP A 127 17.76 17.40 5.25
CA TRP A 127 18.46 18.57 5.79
C TRP A 127 18.49 18.62 7.32
N GLN A 128 17.49 18.05 7.99
CA GLN A 128 17.52 17.89 9.45
C GLN A 128 18.67 16.96 9.88
N GLN A 129 18.97 15.92 9.09
CA GLN A 129 20.10 15.01 9.34
C GLN A 129 21.43 15.63 8.92
N ALA A 130 21.49 16.31 7.77
CA ALA A 130 22.71 16.90 7.22
C ALA A 130 23.19 18.14 7.99
N PHE A 131 22.26 18.96 8.47
CA PHE A 131 22.53 20.25 9.10
C PHE A 131 21.92 20.36 10.50
N PRO A 132 22.28 19.46 11.45
CA PRO A 132 21.69 19.47 12.79
C PRO A 132 21.98 20.80 13.49
N ASN A 133 20.96 21.37 14.13
CA ASN A 133 21.00 22.66 14.84
C ASN A 133 21.32 23.90 13.97
N ASN A 134 21.31 23.77 12.64
CA ASN A 134 21.52 24.90 11.72
C ASN A 134 20.21 25.26 11.01
N VAL A 135 19.26 25.76 11.80
CA VAL A 135 17.90 26.11 11.35
C VAL A 135 17.92 27.08 10.16
N LYS A 136 18.81 28.09 10.19
CA LYS A 136 18.92 29.07 9.12
C LYS A 136 19.21 28.41 7.76
N THR A 137 20.12 27.44 7.71
CA THR A 137 20.47 26.74 6.46
C THR A 137 19.30 25.90 5.99
N GLN A 138 18.64 25.19 6.90
CA GLN A 138 17.46 24.36 6.58
C GLN A 138 16.31 25.21 6.01
N GLU A 139 16.02 26.36 6.63
CA GLU A 139 14.98 27.29 6.19
C GLU A 139 15.29 27.87 4.81
N GLN A 140 16.54 28.32 4.59
CA GLN A 140 16.94 28.87 3.29
C GLN A 140 16.84 27.84 2.16
N LEU A 141 17.33 26.61 2.37
CA LEU A 141 17.17 25.52 1.41
C LEU A 141 15.69 25.25 1.11
N MET A 142 14.84 25.22 2.16
CA MET A 142 13.41 25.01 2.01
C MET A 142 12.71 26.14 1.25
N GLU A 143 13.09 27.40 1.48
CA GLU A 143 12.56 28.54 0.73
C GLU A 143 12.87 28.43 -0.77
N HIS A 144 14.10 28.08 -1.13
CA HIS A 144 14.50 27.91 -2.53
C HIS A 144 13.80 26.70 -3.17
N LEU A 145 13.66 25.58 -2.46
CA LEU A 145 12.91 24.42 -2.94
C LEU A 145 11.45 24.74 -3.19
N ASN A 146 10.78 25.39 -2.24
CA ASN A 146 9.38 25.81 -2.42
C ASN A 146 9.22 26.68 -3.67
N TYR A 147 10.11 27.65 -3.87
CA TYR A 147 10.05 28.51 -5.05
C TYR A 147 10.31 27.73 -6.34
N ALA A 148 11.29 26.84 -6.35
CA ALA A 148 11.58 26.00 -7.51
C ALA A 148 10.38 25.11 -7.88
N LEU A 149 9.74 24.48 -6.90
CA LEU A 149 8.56 23.63 -7.11
C LEU A 149 7.36 24.41 -7.67
N MET A 150 7.21 25.70 -7.34
CA MET A 150 6.14 26.53 -7.90
C MET A 150 6.42 26.94 -9.36
N HIS A 151 7.67 27.20 -9.71
CA HIS A 151 8.01 27.96 -10.91
C HIS A 151 8.76 27.19 -12.01
N THR A 152 9.25 25.97 -11.74
CA THR A 152 10.11 25.23 -12.68
C THR A 152 9.46 23.92 -13.18
N ASP A 153 9.83 23.48 -14.38
CA ASP A 153 9.45 22.18 -14.95
C ASP A 153 10.56 21.64 -15.86
N LEU A 154 11.57 20.97 -15.29
CA LEU A 154 12.71 20.44 -16.04
C LEU A 154 12.28 19.44 -17.11
N GLN A 155 11.30 18.58 -16.81
CA GLN A 155 10.77 17.62 -17.77
C GLN A 155 9.95 18.32 -18.88
N GLY A 156 9.24 19.40 -18.55
CA GLY A 156 8.63 20.30 -19.54
C GLY A 156 9.66 20.92 -20.47
N LEU A 157 10.68 21.57 -19.92
CA LEU A 157 11.78 22.17 -20.69
C LEU A 157 12.50 21.16 -21.58
N ARG A 158 12.72 19.94 -21.07
CA ARG A 158 13.30 18.85 -21.85
C ARG A 158 12.41 18.45 -23.03
N ARG A 159 11.09 18.34 -22.84
CA ARG A 159 10.12 18.05 -23.92
C ARG A 159 10.12 19.15 -24.98
N ASP A 160 10.31 20.40 -24.56
CA ASP A 160 10.40 21.56 -25.45
C ASP A 160 11.77 21.70 -26.14
N GLY A 161 12.71 20.77 -25.88
CA GLY A 161 14.01 20.71 -26.55
C GLY A 161 15.11 21.59 -25.94
N ASN A 162 14.90 22.09 -24.72
CA ASN A 162 15.92 22.87 -23.99
C ASN A 162 17.17 22.01 -23.73
N GLN A 163 18.32 22.45 -24.26
CA GLN A 163 19.57 21.69 -24.21
C GLN A 163 20.18 21.60 -22.81
N ASP A 164 19.96 22.61 -21.96
CA ASP A 164 20.47 22.60 -20.59
C ASP A 164 19.64 21.63 -19.73
N ALA A 165 18.32 21.64 -19.87
CA ALA A 165 17.43 20.65 -19.23
C ALA A 165 17.77 19.21 -19.65
N ILE A 166 17.99 18.97 -20.95
CA ILE A 166 18.44 17.66 -21.45
C ILE A 166 19.78 17.27 -20.81
N ARG A 167 20.73 18.21 -20.70
CA ARG A 167 22.07 17.93 -20.16
C ARG A 167 22.03 17.55 -18.69
N VAL A 168 21.25 18.26 -17.87
CA VAL A 168 21.18 17.98 -16.43
C VAL A 168 20.38 16.72 -16.11
N MET A 169 19.40 16.34 -16.94
CA MET A 169 18.58 15.14 -16.70
C MET A 169 19.19 13.85 -17.24
N ARG A 170 19.91 13.91 -18.37
CA ARG A 170 20.46 12.72 -19.07
C ARG A 170 21.25 11.74 -18.19
N PRO A 171 22.08 12.17 -17.22
CA PRO A 171 22.85 11.24 -16.39
C PRO A 171 21.98 10.26 -15.59
N TYR A 172 20.73 10.61 -15.31
CA TYR A 172 19.82 9.83 -14.47
C TYR A 172 18.90 8.90 -15.27
N ASP A 173 18.79 9.08 -16.59
CA ASP A 173 17.81 8.36 -17.43
C ASP A 173 17.86 6.84 -17.24
N HIS A 174 19.06 6.27 -17.23
CA HIS A 174 19.24 4.83 -17.08
C HIS A 174 18.88 4.33 -15.68
N LEU A 175 19.28 5.06 -14.63
CA LEU A 175 18.91 4.71 -13.25
C LEU A 175 17.39 4.71 -13.09
N ILE A 176 16.74 5.80 -13.53
CA ILE A 176 15.29 5.95 -13.44
C ILE A 176 14.57 4.87 -14.23
N GLN A 177 14.99 4.60 -15.47
CA GLN A 177 14.38 3.54 -16.28
C GLN A 177 14.50 2.17 -15.61
N GLN A 178 15.69 1.81 -15.12
CA GLN A 178 15.90 0.52 -14.45
C GLN A 178 15.05 0.37 -13.19
N THR A 179 14.98 1.41 -12.36
CA THR A 179 14.15 1.40 -11.16
C THR A 179 12.66 1.30 -11.55
N GLN A 180 12.21 2.03 -12.58
CA GLN A 180 10.84 1.95 -13.07
C GLN A 180 10.49 0.55 -13.58
N GLU A 181 11.38 -0.12 -14.31
CA GLU A 181 11.18 -1.48 -14.80
C GLU A 181 11.12 -2.50 -13.64
N ALA A 182 12.03 -2.39 -12.67
CA ALA A 182 12.05 -3.26 -11.50
C ALA A 182 10.78 -3.13 -10.65
N LEU A 183 10.39 -1.89 -10.31
CA LEU A 183 9.19 -1.60 -9.53
C LEU A 183 7.90 -1.79 -10.34
N GLY A 184 7.95 -1.66 -11.66
CA GLY A 184 6.81 -1.82 -12.56
C GLY A 184 6.37 -3.26 -12.81
N SER A 185 7.11 -4.25 -12.29
CA SER A 185 6.82 -5.68 -12.43
C SER A 185 5.54 -6.13 -11.73
N VAL A 186 5.10 -5.40 -10.71
CA VAL A 186 3.88 -5.65 -9.92
C VAL A 186 2.84 -4.57 -10.26
N SER A 187 1.58 -4.96 -10.41
CA SER A 187 0.52 -3.99 -10.69
C SER A 187 0.28 -3.07 -9.49
N ILE A 188 -0.23 -1.85 -9.74
CA ILE A 188 -0.54 -0.88 -8.69
C ILE A 188 -1.54 -1.46 -7.68
N ALA A 189 -2.55 -2.20 -8.17
CA ALA A 189 -3.54 -2.84 -7.31
C ALA A 189 -2.89 -3.83 -6.34
N GLU A 190 -1.99 -4.68 -6.83
CA GLU A 190 -1.26 -5.65 -6.01
C GLU A 190 -0.34 -4.96 -4.99
N ARG A 191 0.34 -3.88 -5.39
CA ARG A 191 1.20 -3.10 -4.48
C ARG A 191 0.39 -2.45 -3.36
N VAL A 192 -0.71 -1.77 -3.70
CA VAL A 192 -1.61 -1.15 -2.71
C VAL A 192 -2.18 -2.21 -1.79
N TYR A 193 -2.58 -3.36 -2.34
CA TYR A 193 -3.09 -4.47 -1.55
C TYR A 193 -2.04 -5.06 -0.59
N ARG A 194 -0.80 -5.26 -1.05
CA ARG A 194 0.33 -5.70 -0.21
C ARG A 194 0.56 -4.75 0.96
N ASN A 195 0.59 -3.44 0.70
CA ASN A 195 0.79 -2.43 1.74
C ASN A 195 -0.38 -2.45 2.74
N LEU A 196 -1.61 -2.55 2.24
CA LEU A 196 -2.80 -2.70 3.08
C LEU A 196 -2.68 -3.93 3.99
N LYS A 197 -2.21 -5.07 3.47
CA LYS A 197 -1.97 -6.30 4.25
C LYS A 197 -0.89 -6.12 5.33
N GLN A 198 0.23 -5.48 5.00
CA GLN A 198 1.30 -5.19 5.95
C GLN A 198 0.83 -4.25 7.06
N SER A 199 0.15 -3.15 6.71
CA SER A 199 -0.40 -2.22 7.69
C SER A 199 -1.50 -2.85 8.54
N ALA A 200 -2.33 -3.74 7.97
CA ALA A 200 -3.35 -4.47 8.71
C ALA A 200 -2.75 -5.39 9.77
N ASN A 201 -1.62 -6.06 9.47
CA ASN A 201 -0.93 -6.90 10.45
C ASN A 201 -0.46 -6.10 11.67
N ALA A 202 0.06 -4.87 11.45
CA ALA A 202 0.43 -3.97 12.53
C ALA A 202 -0.78 -3.46 13.34
N ALA A 203 -1.90 -3.19 12.67
CA ALA A 203 -3.08 -2.58 13.29
C ALA A 203 -4.02 -3.58 13.99
N LEU A 204 -4.19 -4.78 13.43
CA LEU A 204 -5.17 -5.77 13.89
C LEU A 204 -4.57 -6.82 14.84
N GLY A 205 -3.25 -6.96 14.87
CA GLY A 205 -2.53 -7.87 15.74
C GLY A 205 -2.44 -9.31 15.21
N ALA A 206 -2.28 -10.26 16.12
CA ALA A 206 -1.99 -11.66 15.83
C ALA A 206 -3.11 -12.34 15.02
N PRO A 207 -2.76 -13.29 14.12
CA PRO A 207 -3.72 -14.04 13.31
C PRO A 207 -4.75 -14.79 14.18
N LEU A 208 -5.89 -15.11 13.56
CA LEU A 208 -6.86 -16.03 14.11
C LEU A 208 -6.33 -17.46 13.95
N ASP A 209 -5.97 -18.09 15.06
CA ASP A 209 -5.68 -19.53 15.11
C ASP A 209 -6.98 -20.33 15.14
N LEU A 210 -7.22 -21.11 14.08
CA LEU A 210 -8.41 -21.94 13.94
C LEU A 210 -8.49 -23.03 15.02
N LYS A 211 -7.36 -23.57 15.49
CA LYS A 211 -7.34 -24.57 16.58
C LYS A 211 -7.90 -23.97 17.86
N THR A 212 -7.40 -22.78 18.21
CA THR A 212 -7.87 -22.04 19.38
C THR A 212 -9.34 -21.65 19.27
N ALA A 213 -9.82 -21.29 18.07
CA ALA A 213 -11.23 -20.96 17.84
C ALA A 213 -12.17 -22.15 18.09
N VAL A 214 -11.79 -23.35 17.61
CA VAL A 214 -12.49 -24.61 17.89
C VAL A 214 -12.40 -24.99 19.37
N GLY A 215 -11.26 -24.71 20.01
CA GLY A 215 -11.05 -24.88 21.44
C GLY A 215 -10.12 -26.06 21.79
N PRO A 216 -9.94 -26.34 23.10
CA PRO A 216 -8.87 -27.22 23.59
C PRO A 216 -9.01 -28.68 23.17
N VAL A 217 -10.18 -29.09 22.67
CA VAL A 217 -10.41 -30.45 22.15
C VAL A 217 -9.92 -30.64 20.72
N PHE A 218 -9.48 -29.58 20.02
CA PHE A 218 -9.07 -29.64 18.62
C PHE A 218 -8.04 -30.76 18.38
N ASP A 219 -6.91 -30.77 19.09
CA ASP A 219 -5.83 -31.75 18.88
C ASP A 219 -6.21 -33.18 19.34
N LEU A 220 -7.36 -33.35 20.00
CA LEU A 220 -7.90 -34.66 20.36
C LEU A 220 -8.70 -35.29 19.22
N VAL A 221 -9.33 -34.49 18.36
CA VAL A 221 -10.27 -34.97 17.33
C VAL A 221 -9.89 -34.60 15.90
N PHE A 222 -9.05 -33.58 15.73
CA PHE A 222 -8.57 -33.10 14.45
C PHE A 222 -7.05 -33.17 14.39
N GLU A 223 -6.54 -33.24 13.17
CA GLU A 223 -5.13 -33.10 12.85
C GLU A 223 -4.96 -32.23 11.61
N GLN A 224 -3.73 -31.76 11.39
CA GLN A 224 -3.37 -31.06 10.17
C GLN A 224 -2.91 -32.06 9.12
N ARG A 225 -3.48 -31.98 7.92
CA ARG A 225 -3.07 -32.81 6.79
C ARG A 225 -1.63 -32.50 6.37
N VAL A 226 -1.25 -31.22 6.37
CA VAL A 226 0.12 -30.77 6.12
C VAL A 226 0.81 -30.48 7.45
N SER A 227 1.71 -31.37 7.85
CA SER A 227 2.51 -31.17 9.06
C SER A 227 3.32 -29.86 8.97
N ASN A 228 3.25 -29.04 10.01
CA ASN A 228 3.88 -27.70 10.12
C ASN A 228 3.31 -26.62 9.19
N GLY A 229 2.11 -26.80 8.63
CA GLY A 229 1.42 -25.75 7.88
C GLY A 229 0.95 -24.59 8.75
N GLN A 230 1.12 -23.36 8.27
CA GLN A 230 0.50 -22.14 8.83
C GLN A 230 -0.94 -21.93 8.32
N ALA A 231 -1.52 -22.93 7.64
CA ALA A 231 -2.84 -22.81 7.02
C ALA A 231 -3.96 -22.51 8.04
N LEU A 232 -3.76 -22.87 9.30
CA LEU A 232 -4.72 -22.61 10.38
C LEU A 232 -4.53 -21.23 11.05
N ASP A 233 -3.45 -20.51 10.75
CA ASP A 233 -3.19 -19.14 11.22
C ASP A 233 -3.72 -18.14 10.19
N ILE A 234 -4.97 -17.73 10.35
CA ILE A 234 -5.66 -16.86 9.39
C ILE A 234 -5.33 -15.40 9.72
N PRO A 235 -4.69 -14.62 8.81
CA PRO A 235 -4.41 -13.22 9.06
C PRO A 235 -5.67 -12.45 9.46
N GLN A 236 -5.61 -11.58 10.48
CA GLN A 236 -6.79 -10.87 10.99
C GLN A 236 -7.51 -10.07 9.90
N LEU A 237 -6.78 -9.55 8.92
CA LEU A 237 -7.34 -8.86 7.75
C LEU A 237 -8.36 -9.73 6.98
N LEU A 238 -8.15 -11.05 6.96
CA LEU A 238 -8.97 -12.05 6.28
C LEU A 238 -9.98 -12.71 7.23
N THR A 239 -10.45 -11.98 8.25
CA THR A 239 -11.52 -12.42 9.15
C THR A 239 -12.72 -11.47 9.03
N GLN A 240 -13.88 -11.83 9.56
CA GLN A 240 -15.04 -10.93 9.63
C GLN A 240 -14.72 -9.62 10.33
N LYS A 241 -13.88 -9.67 11.37
CA LYS A 241 -13.43 -8.48 12.10
C LYS A 241 -12.60 -7.59 11.19
N GLY A 242 -11.54 -8.12 10.57
CA GLY A 242 -10.67 -7.35 9.68
C GLY A 242 -11.38 -6.81 8.44
N PHE A 243 -12.32 -7.58 7.88
CA PHE A 243 -13.18 -7.12 6.80
C PHE A 243 -13.93 -5.83 7.17
N ASN A 244 -14.66 -5.87 8.29
CA ASN A 244 -15.53 -4.77 8.71
C ASN A 244 -14.75 -3.58 9.29
N SER A 245 -13.76 -3.83 10.14
CA SER A 245 -13.08 -2.78 10.89
C SER A 245 -11.87 -2.18 10.17
N TYR A 246 -11.38 -2.81 9.10
CA TYR A 246 -10.14 -2.37 8.43
C TYR A 246 -10.29 -2.33 6.91
N PHE A 247 -10.56 -3.47 6.26
CA PHE A 247 -10.53 -3.54 4.80
C PHE A 247 -11.55 -2.60 4.14
N LEU A 248 -12.81 -2.62 4.58
CA LEU A 248 -13.85 -1.76 4.00
C LEU A 248 -13.49 -0.27 4.10
N PRO A 249 -13.18 0.30 5.28
CA PRO A 249 -12.73 1.69 5.37
C PRO A 249 -11.51 2.02 4.50
N GLN A 250 -10.49 1.16 4.50
CA GLN A 250 -9.23 1.43 3.81
C GLN A 250 -9.33 1.26 2.28
N SER A 251 -10.13 0.30 1.81
CA SER A 251 -10.35 0.05 0.38
C SER A 251 -11.05 1.22 -0.32
N GLU A 252 -11.83 2.02 0.42
CA GLU A 252 -12.42 3.27 -0.08
C GLU A 252 -11.46 4.45 0.01
N SER A 253 -10.38 4.34 0.80
CA SER A 253 -9.41 5.39 1.08
C SER A 253 -8.14 5.28 0.23
N VAL A 254 -8.21 4.68 -0.97
CA VAL A 254 -7.05 4.63 -1.88
C VAL A 254 -6.48 6.04 -2.05
N SER A 255 -5.24 6.22 -1.60
CA SER A 255 -4.61 7.53 -1.53
C SER A 255 -4.34 8.07 -2.94
N GLU A 256 -4.31 9.39 -3.07
CA GLU A 256 -3.88 10.02 -4.33
C GLU A 256 -2.43 9.66 -4.67
N LEU A 257 -1.59 9.42 -3.66
CA LEU A 257 -0.22 8.95 -3.83
C LEU A 257 -0.15 7.59 -4.53
N ALA A 258 -1.00 6.63 -4.14
CA ALA A 258 -1.03 5.30 -4.77
C ALA A 258 -1.41 5.37 -6.27
N LEU A 259 -2.19 6.37 -6.67
CA LEU A 259 -2.56 6.58 -8.08
C LEU A 259 -1.40 7.19 -8.85
N VAL A 260 -0.74 8.21 -8.29
CA VAL A 260 0.39 8.88 -8.91
C VAL A 260 1.57 7.93 -9.12
N ASP A 261 1.66 6.82 -8.39
CA ASP A 261 2.70 5.81 -8.58
C ASP A 261 2.74 5.23 -10.01
N SER A 262 1.62 5.12 -10.74
CA SER A 262 1.67 4.70 -12.16
C SER A 262 2.49 5.67 -13.02
N TRP A 263 2.34 6.98 -12.76
CA TRP A 263 3.05 8.04 -13.46
C TRP A 263 4.52 8.12 -12.99
N VAL A 264 4.77 7.86 -11.71
CA VAL A 264 6.12 7.73 -11.15
C VAL A 264 6.86 6.60 -11.86
N LEU A 265 6.18 5.46 -12.06
CA LEU A 265 6.70 4.28 -12.73
C LEU A 265 6.78 4.39 -14.26
N GLY A 266 6.34 5.51 -14.84
CA GLY A 266 6.38 5.72 -16.29
C GLY A 266 5.37 4.88 -17.09
N GLN A 267 4.40 4.24 -16.41
CA GLN A 267 3.36 3.41 -17.04
C GLN A 267 2.22 4.26 -17.64
N THR A 268 2.05 5.49 -17.15
CA THR A 268 1.15 6.50 -17.71
C THR A 268 1.88 7.83 -17.89
N THR A 269 1.45 8.60 -18.88
CA THR A 269 1.94 9.95 -19.14
C THR A 269 1.21 11.01 -18.33
N VAL A 270 0.09 10.66 -17.68
CA VAL A 270 -0.78 11.60 -16.96
C VAL A 270 -0.86 11.19 -15.49
N ALA A 271 -0.65 12.17 -14.61
CA ALA A 271 -0.74 11.96 -13.16
C ALA A 271 -2.14 12.29 -12.59
N GLN A 272 -2.98 12.99 -13.35
CA GLN A 272 -4.38 13.21 -13.00
C GLN A 272 -5.21 11.97 -13.39
N PHE A 273 -5.87 11.37 -12.41
CA PHE A 273 -6.76 10.24 -12.59
C PHE A 273 -8.21 10.69 -12.50
N SER A 274 -9.04 10.16 -13.40
CA SER A 274 -10.49 10.36 -13.38
C SER A 274 -11.13 9.65 -12.19
N LEU A 275 -12.40 9.97 -11.89
CA LEU A 275 -13.14 9.25 -10.85
C LEU A 275 -13.33 7.77 -11.24
N GLU A 276 -13.47 7.52 -12.54
CA GLU A 276 -13.62 6.20 -13.14
C GLU A 276 -12.34 5.36 -12.95
N ASP A 277 -11.15 5.94 -13.17
CA ASP A 277 -9.88 5.25 -12.94
C ASP A 277 -9.73 4.83 -11.46
N LYS A 278 -10.13 5.72 -10.54
CA LYS A 278 -10.14 5.42 -9.10
C LYS A 278 -11.08 4.26 -8.78
N GLN A 279 -12.25 4.22 -9.39
CA GLN A 279 -13.21 3.12 -9.21
C GLN A 279 -12.67 1.80 -9.75
N VAL A 280 -12.03 1.80 -10.92
CA VAL A 280 -11.40 0.59 -11.49
C VAL A 280 -10.29 0.07 -10.58
N LEU A 281 -9.43 0.94 -10.05
CA LEU A 281 -8.38 0.53 -9.11
C LEU A 281 -8.96 -0.07 -7.82
N ARG A 282 -9.98 0.58 -7.23
CA ARG A 282 -10.67 0.05 -6.06
C ARG A 282 -11.26 -1.32 -6.32
N GLN A 283 -11.85 -1.53 -7.50
CA GLN A 283 -12.41 -2.83 -7.86
C GLN A 283 -11.32 -3.90 -7.95
N LYS A 284 -10.19 -3.62 -8.61
CA LYS A 284 -9.06 -4.56 -8.66
C LYS A 284 -8.53 -4.93 -7.27
N ILE A 285 -8.45 -3.96 -6.35
CA ILE A 285 -8.03 -4.22 -4.96
C ILE A 285 -9.04 -5.13 -4.25
N ARG A 286 -10.34 -4.92 -4.46
CA ARG A 286 -11.40 -5.79 -3.92
C ARG A 286 -11.31 -7.20 -4.48
N ASP A 287 -11.08 -7.34 -5.79
CA ASP A 287 -10.96 -8.65 -6.43
C ASP A 287 -9.75 -9.42 -5.87
N LEU A 288 -8.61 -8.75 -5.66
CA LEU A 288 -7.43 -9.32 -5.00
C LEU A 288 -7.74 -9.76 -3.56
N TYR A 289 -8.45 -8.93 -2.80
CA TYR A 289 -8.86 -9.26 -1.44
C TYR A 289 -9.79 -10.48 -1.39
N VAL A 290 -10.81 -10.54 -2.25
CA VAL A 290 -11.72 -11.69 -2.36
C VAL A 290 -10.93 -12.97 -2.66
N ALA A 291 -10.02 -12.92 -3.63
CA ALA A 291 -9.21 -14.07 -3.99
C ALA A 291 -8.31 -14.54 -2.83
N ASP A 292 -7.61 -13.62 -2.15
CA ASP A 292 -6.77 -13.93 -0.98
C ASP A 292 -7.60 -14.49 0.18
N TYR A 293 -8.76 -13.91 0.44
CA TYR A 293 -9.71 -14.36 1.47
C TYR A 293 -10.17 -15.80 1.20
N THR A 294 -10.73 -16.05 0.01
CA THR A 294 -11.27 -17.36 -0.37
C THR A 294 -10.17 -18.41 -0.37
N ASN A 295 -8.99 -18.11 -0.93
CA ASN A 295 -7.88 -19.06 -0.98
C ASN A 295 -7.37 -19.41 0.42
N THR A 296 -7.24 -18.41 1.31
CA THR A 296 -6.79 -18.63 2.68
C THR A 296 -7.75 -19.53 3.45
N TRP A 297 -9.05 -19.22 3.44
CA TRP A 297 -10.05 -20.03 4.14
C TRP A 297 -10.21 -21.43 3.56
N ARG A 298 -10.17 -21.58 2.23
CA ARG A 298 -10.19 -22.90 1.59
C ARG A 298 -8.96 -23.72 1.98
N SER A 299 -7.78 -23.10 2.02
CA SER A 299 -6.57 -23.76 2.48
C SER A 299 -6.69 -24.21 3.94
N ALA A 300 -7.23 -23.36 4.82
CA ALA A 300 -7.44 -23.69 6.22
C ALA A 300 -8.38 -24.88 6.39
N ILE A 301 -9.56 -24.85 5.74
CA ILE A 301 -10.56 -25.91 5.81
C ILE A 301 -10.01 -27.23 5.23
N ASN A 302 -9.29 -27.17 4.12
CA ASN A 302 -8.71 -28.36 3.48
C ASN A 302 -7.52 -28.94 4.26
N ASP A 303 -6.93 -28.19 5.19
CA ASP A 303 -5.84 -28.66 6.03
C ASP A 303 -6.34 -29.33 7.33
N VAL A 304 -7.60 -29.12 7.72
CA VAL A 304 -8.21 -29.81 8.86
C VAL A 304 -8.68 -31.21 8.43
N ASP A 305 -8.20 -32.24 9.11
CA ASP A 305 -8.66 -33.61 8.95
C ASP A 305 -9.10 -34.20 10.29
N VAL A 306 -9.92 -35.24 10.27
CA VAL A 306 -10.24 -35.99 11.49
C VAL A 306 -9.01 -36.82 11.87
N LYS A 307 -8.67 -36.80 13.15
CA LYS A 307 -7.51 -37.51 13.68
C LYS A 307 -7.55 -39.00 13.32
N TYR A 308 -6.46 -39.51 12.77
CA TYR A 308 -6.34 -40.94 12.51
C TYR A 308 -6.41 -41.74 13.83
N PHE A 309 -7.12 -42.86 13.82
CA PHE A 309 -7.21 -43.79 14.94
C PHE A 309 -6.77 -45.18 14.50
N ALA A 310 -5.87 -45.80 15.27
CA ALA A 310 -5.27 -47.09 14.93
C ALA A 310 -6.11 -48.28 15.40
N ASP A 311 -6.94 -48.10 16.42
CA ASP A 311 -7.76 -49.15 17.00
C ASP A 311 -9.13 -48.66 17.52
N ILE A 312 -9.95 -49.61 17.98
CA ILE A 312 -11.31 -49.34 18.47
C ILE A 312 -11.30 -48.46 19.73
N ASN A 313 -10.30 -48.57 20.61
CA ASN A 313 -10.22 -47.75 21.81
C ASN A 313 -9.97 -46.28 21.46
N GLU A 314 -9.03 -46.04 20.54
CA GLU A 314 -8.77 -44.70 20.00
C GLU A 314 -9.99 -44.15 19.26
N ALA A 315 -10.64 -44.97 18.42
CA ALA A 315 -11.85 -44.57 17.71
C ALA A 315 -12.95 -44.13 18.69
N VAL A 316 -13.27 -44.95 19.69
CA VAL A 316 -14.26 -44.63 20.73
C VAL A 316 -13.88 -43.33 21.46
N SER A 317 -12.60 -43.14 21.79
CA SER A 317 -12.11 -41.90 22.41
C SER A 317 -12.37 -40.68 21.52
N VAL A 318 -11.97 -40.71 20.25
CA VAL A 318 -12.18 -39.61 19.28
C VAL A 318 -13.67 -39.31 19.08
N PHE A 319 -14.49 -40.34 18.84
CA PHE A 319 -15.94 -40.16 18.66
C PHE A 319 -16.62 -39.62 19.93
N SER A 320 -16.19 -40.03 21.12
CA SER A 320 -16.73 -39.50 22.38
C SER A 320 -16.51 -37.99 22.51
N GLN A 321 -15.39 -37.47 22.01
CA GLN A 321 -15.07 -36.04 22.05
C GLN A 321 -15.94 -35.23 21.08
N PHE A 322 -16.26 -35.77 19.89
CA PHE A 322 -17.19 -35.15 18.95
C PHE A 322 -18.59 -34.96 19.56
N MET A 323 -19.04 -35.93 20.35
CA MET A 323 -20.37 -35.92 20.96
C MET A 323 -20.41 -35.30 22.36
N GLY A 324 -19.23 -34.99 22.91
CA GLY A 324 -19.09 -34.29 24.17
C GLY A 324 -19.68 -32.87 24.12
N PRO A 325 -19.78 -32.20 25.28
CA PRO A 325 -20.39 -30.87 25.37
C PRO A 325 -19.65 -29.78 24.58
N GLN A 326 -18.39 -30.04 24.19
CA GLN A 326 -17.58 -29.09 23.42
C GLN A 326 -17.96 -29.04 21.93
N GLN A 327 -18.65 -30.06 21.40
CA GLN A 327 -19.18 -30.12 20.03
C GLN A 327 -18.19 -29.55 18.99
N PRO A 328 -16.95 -30.09 18.89
CA PRO A 328 -15.86 -29.48 18.13
C PRO A 328 -16.18 -29.26 16.64
N MET A 329 -16.96 -30.16 16.03
CA MET A 329 -17.40 -30.02 14.63
C MET A 329 -18.29 -28.80 14.44
N ASN A 330 -19.29 -28.60 15.32
CA ASN A 330 -20.15 -27.42 15.25
C ASN A 330 -19.36 -26.13 15.50
N ARG A 331 -18.39 -26.15 16.41
CA ARG A 331 -17.53 -24.98 16.66
C ARG A 331 -16.66 -24.63 15.46
N LEU A 332 -16.11 -25.63 14.76
CA LEU A 332 -15.37 -25.44 13.52
C LEU A 332 -16.26 -24.83 12.44
N LEU A 333 -17.41 -25.45 12.16
CA LEU A 333 -18.33 -24.99 11.13
C LEU A 333 -18.85 -23.57 11.43
N ASN A 334 -19.25 -23.27 12.67
CA ASN A 334 -19.68 -21.94 13.07
C ASN A 334 -18.55 -20.90 12.94
N THR A 335 -17.29 -21.30 13.15
CA THR A 335 -16.14 -20.41 12.97
C THR A 335 -15.92 -20.10 11.49
N VAL A 336 -16.04 -21.10 10.62
CA VAL A 336 -15.99 -20.92 9.16
C VAL A 336 -17.14 -20.00 8.74
N GLU A 337 -18.38 -20.37 9.06
CA GLU A 337 -19.60 -19.61 8.71
C GLU A 337 -19.49 -18.14 9.11
N LYS A 338 -19.08 -17.86 10.36
CA LYS A 338 -18.91 -16.50 10.86
C LYS A 338 -17.95 -15.65 10.02
N ASN A 339 -16.96 -16.28 9.38
CA ASN A 339 -15.96 -15.60 8.58
C ASN A 339 -16.21 -15.74 7.06
N THR A 340 -17.07 -16.63 6.59
CA THR A 340 -17.39 -16.76 5.16
C THR A 340 -18.69 -16.06 4.81
N GLN A 341 -19.67 -16.06 5.71
CA GLN A 341 -20.91 -15.28 5.58
C GLN A 341 -20.73 -13.86 6.12
N LEU A 342 -20.18 -12.99 5.28
CA LEU A 342 -19.87 -11.60 5.66
C LEU A 342 -20.99 -10.60 5.36
N PHE A 343 -22.21 -11.08 5.07
CA PHE A 343 -23.31 -10.21 4.68
C PHE A 343 -23.65 -9.19 5.79
N PRO A 344 -23.75 -7.90 5.46
CA PRO A 344 -24.37 -6.94 6.37
C PRO A 344 -25.85 -7.30 6.57
N ASN A 345 -26.38 -7.06 7.77
CA ASN A 345 -27.80 -7.29 8.06
C ASN A 345 -28.67 -6.54 7.05
N LEU A 346 -29.49 -7.28 6.30
CA LEU A 346 -30.38 -6.69 5.30
C LEU A 346 -31.52 -5.93 5.99
N PRO A 347 -31.78 -4.65 5.61
CA PRO A 347 -32.93 -3.91 6.09
C PRO A 347 -34.26 -4.62 5.77
N GLN A 348 -35.24 -4.43 6.66
CA GLN A 348 -36.61 -4.87 6.39
C GLN A 348 -37.29 -4.04 5.30
N ASP A 349 -36.88 -2.78 5.13
CA ASP A 349 -37.34 -1.93 4.03
C ASP A 349 -36.76 -2.40 2.69
N ASP A 350 -37.64 -2.65 1.71
CA ASP A 350 -37.26 -3.21 0.41
C ASP A 350 -36.34 -2.28 -0.40
N LYS A 351 -36.53 -0.95 -0.31
CA LYS A 351 -35.67 0.01 -1.02
C LYS A 351 -34.28 0.05 -0.40
N ALA A 352 -34.19 0.09 0.92
CA ALA A 352 -32.92 0.06 1.64
C ALA A 352 -32.19 -1.27 1.44
N ARG A 353 -32.93 -2.39 1.33
CA ARG A 353 -32.36 -3.70 0.98
C ARG A 353 -31.74 -3.70 -0.42
N LEU A 354 -32.48 -3.26 -1.43
CA LEU A 354 -31.98 -3.19 -2.81
C LEU A 354 -30.75 -2.27 -2.90
N ALA A 355 -30.79 -1.11 -2.27
CA ALA A 355 -29.65 -0.19 -2.23
C ALA A 355 -28.41 -0.81 -1.55
N LEU A 356 -28.60 -1.55 -0.44
CA LEU A 356 -27.50 -2.25 0.22
C LEU A 356 -26.91 -3.35 -0.66
N MET A 357 -27.74 -4.08 -1.41
CA MET A 357 -27.28 -5.12 -2.34
C MET A 357 -26.46 -4.55 -3.51
N GLU A 358 -26.68 -3.30 -3.88
CA GLU A 358 -25.88 -2.61 -4.90
C GLU A 358 -24.53 -2.08 -4.38
N SER A 359 -24.37 -1.96 -3.05
CA SER A 359 -23.16 -1.44 -2.41
C SER A 359 -21.92 -2.29 -2.69
N SER A 360 -20.74 -1.65 -2.69
CA SER A 360 -19.45 -2.34 -2.81
C SER A 360 -19.25 -3.36 -1.69
N GLN A 361 -19.61 -2.99 -0.46
CA GLN A 361 -19.53 -3.86 0.72
C GLN A 361 -20.29 -5.17 0.52
N TYR A 362 -21.56 -5.09 0.10
CA TYR A 362 -22.37 -6.29 -0.11
C TYR A 362 -21.81 -7.15 -1.24
N LYS A 363 -21.39 -6.54 -2.35
CA LYS A 363 -20.80 -7.27 -3.48
C LYS A 363 -19.55 -8.04 -3.07
N VAL A 364 -18.64 -7.44 -2.32
CA VAL A 364 -17.43 -8.11 -1.82
C VAL A 364 -17.79 -9.25 -0.87
N ALA A 365 -18.68 -9.01 0.08
CA ALA A 365 -19.15 -10.04 1.01
C ALA A 365 -19.82 -11.21 0.28
N ALA A 366 -20.64 -10.93 -0.74
CA ALA A 366 -21.31 -11.95 -1.56
C ALA A 366 -20.30 -12.79 -2.36
N MET A 367 -19.29 -12.16 -2.95
CA MET A 367 -18.24 -12.86 -3.69
C MET A 367 -17.39 -13.75 -2.76
N ILE A 368 -17.16 -13.33 -1.52
CA ILE A 368 -16.49 -14.16 -0.50
C ILE A 368 -17.37 -15.34 -0.10
N ALA A 369 -18.67 -15.13 0.13
CA ALA A 369 -19.58 -16.17 0.61
C ALA A 369 -19.88 -17.25 -0.45
N LEU A 370 -19.98 -16.86 -1.73
CA LEU A 370 -20.42 -17.76 -2.81
C LEU A 370 -19.62 -19.08 -2.90
N PRO A 371 -18.27 -19.09 -2.82
CA PRO A 371 -17.48 -20.33 -2.79
C PRO A 371 -17.72 -21.24 -1.57
N PHE A 372 -18.35 -20.75 -0.50
CA PHE A 372 -18.60 -21.50 0.75
C PHE A 372 -20.07 -21.88 0.94
N ALA A 373 -20.95 -21.53 0.00
CA ALA A 373 -22.40 -21.74 0.10
C ALA A 373 -22.80 -23.19 0.44
N ASP A 374 -22.04 -24.19 -0.05
CA ASP A 374 -22.29 -25.60 0.25
C ASP A 374 -21.98 -25.94 1.72
N ILE A 375 -20.86 -25.45 2.25
CA ILE A 375 -20.44 -25.65 3.65
C ILE A 375 -21.39 -24.91 4.58
N ASP A 376 -21.72 -23.67 4.25
CA ASP A 376 -22.68 -22.84 4.95
C ASP A 376 -24.07 -23.52 4.98
N GLY A 377 -24.45 -24.17 3.89
CA GLY A 377 -25.67 -24.96 3.79
C GLY A 377 -25.73 -26.18 4.72
N LEU A 378 -24.60 -26.68 5.24
CA LEU A 378 -24.59 -27.81 6.19
C LEU A 378 -25.15 -27.44 7.57
N LEU A 379 -25.01 -26.16 7.95
CA LEU A 379 -25.53 -25.60 9.20
C LEU A 379 -26.98 -25.12 9.06
N ALA A 380 -27.39 -24.79 7.84
CA ALA A 380 -28.72 -24.26 7.57
C ALA A 380 -29.81 -25.33 7.75
N GLN A 381 -30.84 -25.00 8.53
CA GLN A 381 -32.08 -25.74 8.56
C GLN A 381 -32.94 -25.35 7.35
N LYS A 382 -33.33 -26.30 6.50
CA LYS A 382 -34.27 -26.06 5.39
C LYS A 382 -35.63 -26.61 5.74
N ASP A 383 -36.63 -25.73 5.75
CA ASP A 383 -38.03 -26.06 6.04
C ASP A 383 -38.18 -26.82 7.39
N GLN A 384 -38.81 -28.00 7.35
CA GLN A 384 -39.02 -28.87 8.52
C GLN A 384 -37.93 -29.94 8.68
N GLN A 385 -36.88 -29.94 7.83
CA GLN A 385 -35.80 -30.92 7.93
C GLN A 385 -34.65 -30.37 8.79
N PRO A 386 -34.03 -31.19 9.65
CA PRO A 386 -32.87 -30.78 10.43
C PRO A 386 -31.71 -30.41 9.51
N ALA A 387 -30.77 -29.59 10.00
CA ALA A 387 -29.56 -29.28 9.25
C ALA A 387 -28.77 -30.58 8.97
N TYR A 388 -28.13 -30.69 7.79
CA TYR A 388 -27.39 -31.90 7.39
C TYR A 388 -26.36 -32.33 8.43
N ILE A 389 -25.70 -31.37 9.09
CA ILE A 389 -24.74 -31.69 10.16
C ILE A 389 -25.39 -32.47 11.31
N SER A 390 -26.66 -32.21 11.62
CA SER A 390 -27.39 -32.91 12.69
C SER A 390 -27.62 -34.38 12.34
N GLU A 391 -27.88 -34.67 11.06
CA GLU A 391 -28.00 -36.06 10.57
C GLU A 391 -26.66 -36.79 10.65
N VAL A 392 -25.56 -36.12 10.24
CA VAL A 392 -24.20 -36.66 10.36
C VAL A 392 -23.85 -36.94 11.83
N MET A 393 -24.15 -36.02 12.74
CA MET A 393 -23.92 -36.21 14.18
C MET A 393 -24.78 -37.36 14.75
N SER A 394 -26.00 -37.54 14.26
CA SER A 394 -26.85 -38.68 14.64
C SER A 394 -26.28 -40.02 14.15
N ALA A 395 -25.80 -40.08 12.91
CA ALA A 395 -25.13 -41.27 12.39
C ALA A 395 -23.84 -41.57 13.17
N MET A 396 -23.07 -40.53 13.50
CA MET A 396 -21.86 -40.62 14.32
C MET A 396 -22.17 -41.20 15.72
N GLN A 397 -23.29 -40.79 16.32
CA GLN A 397 -23.76 -41.35 17.59
C GLN A 397 -24.09 -42.84 17.50
N GLN A 398 -24.67 -43.30 16.40
CA GLN A 398 -24.94 -44.72 16.19
C GLN A 398 -23.64 -45.52 16.06
N VAL A 399 -22.67 -45.02 15.28
CA VAL A 399 -21.35 -45.64 15.12
C VAL A 399 -20.61 -45.70 16.45
N TYR A 400 -20.60 -44.60 17.21
CA TYR A 400 -20.01 -44.56 18.55
C TYR A 400 -20.63 -45.63 19.47
N SER A 401 -21.96 -45.70 19.55
CA SER A 401 -22.65 -46.68 20.40
C SER A 401 -22.31 -48.12 20.00
N TYR A 402 -22.20 -48.40 18.70
CA TYR A 402 -21.80 -49.71 18.19
C TYR A 402 -20.35 -50.07 18.55
N LEU A 403 -19.40 -49.16 18.30
CA LEU A 403 -18.00 -49.36 18.66
C LEU A 403 -17.82 -49.53 20.17
N LYS A 404 -18.59 -48.76 20.96
CA LYS A 404 -18.58 -48.87 22.42
C LYS A 404 -19.09 -50.23 22.91
N ALA A 405 -20.14 -50.75 22.30
CA ALA A 405 -20.63 -52.10 22.60
C ALA A 405 -19.59 -53.20 22.28
N ILE A 406 -18.81 -53.04 21.21
CA ILE A 406 -17.71 -53.96 20.89
C ILE A 406 -16.58 -53.83 21.93
N GLN A 407 -16.23 -52.60 22.30
CA GLN A 407 -15.18 -52.34 23.30
C GLN A 407 -15.52 -52.93 24.68
N ASP A 408 -16.80 -52.88 25.06
CA ASP A 408 -17.28 -53.35 26.36
C ASP A 408 -17.63 -54.86 26.38
N ALA A 409 -17.48 -55.56 25.24
CA ALA A 409 -17.73 -56.98 25.15
C ALA A 409 -16.64 -57.78 25.91
N PRO A 410 -17.04 -58.80 26.70
CA PRO A 410 -16.16 -59.51 27.64
C PRO A 410 -15.11 -60.43 27.02
#